data_AF-A0A4Q2Z4X3-F1
#
_entry.id   AF-A0A4Q2Z4X3-F1
#
_cell.length_a   1.000
_cell.length_b   1.000
_cell.length_c   1.000
_cell.angle_alpha   90.00
_cell.angle_beta   90.00
_cell.angle_gamma   90.00
#
_symmetry.space_group_name_H-M   'P 1'
#
loop_
_entity.id
_entity.type
_entity.pdbx_description
1 polymer ?
#
loop_
_entity_poly.entity_id
_entity_poly.type
_entity_poly.pdbx_seq_one_letter_code
_entity_poly.pdbx_strand_id
1 'polypeptide(L)' 'MSNLGAPGWFGMGTGSPVAGAKFIEKFAKGRRWAHLDIAGTGWASRRSSPSGPGATGFGVALLDRWADLVTEA' A
#
# COMPACT_ATOMS: atom_id res chain seq x y z
N MET A 1 13.49 -2.06 -5.47
CA MET A 1 13.62 -0.71 -6.07
C MET A 1 12.33 -0.26 -6.78
N SER A 2 11.15 -0.76 -6.37
CA SER A 2 9.85 -0.50 -7.02
C SER A 2 9.16 0.79 -6.55
N ASN A 3 9.54 1.32 -5.38
CA ASN A 3 8.82 2.41 -4.71
C ASN A 3 9.42 3.81 -4.96
N LEU A 4 10.52 3.92 -5.70
CA LEU A 4 11.22 5.19 -5.93
C LEU A 4 10.88 5.85 -7.26
N GLY A 5 10.12 5.18 -8.15
CA GLY A 5 10.04 5.56 -9.55
C GLY A 5 11.34 5.20 -10.28
N ALA A 6 11.25 4.74 -11.52
CA ALA A 6 12.44 4.41 -12.31
C ALA A 6 13.21 5.69 -12.68
N PRO A 7 14.53 5.75 -12.49
CA PRO A 7 15.32 6.89 -12.97
C PRO A 7 15.68 6.71 -14.45
N GLY A 8 15.15 7.57 -15.32
CA GLY A 8 15.73 7.87 -16.64
C GLY A 8 15.12 7.25 -17.92
N TRP A 9 15.22 8.05 -18.99
CA TRP A 9 15.00 7.93 -20.46
C TRP A 9 13.82 7.13 -21.07
N PHE A 10 13.28 6.09 -20.41
CA PHE A 10 12.09 5.35 -20.92
C PHE A 10 10.87 5.40 -19.98
N GLY A 11 10.97 6.11 -18.86
CA GLY A 11 9.86 6.27 -17.92
C GLY A 11 9.69 7.72 -17.53
N MET A 12 8.62 8.35 -18.01
CA MET A 12 8.10 9.56 -17.38
C MET A 12 7.82 9.18 -15.92
N GLY A 13 8.59 9.75 -14.97
CA GLY A 13 8.46 9.54 -13.53
C GLY A 13 7.11 10.03 -13.00
N THR A 14 6.05 9.32 -13.36
CA THR A 14 4.65 9.67 -13.12
C THR A 14 4.08 8.59 -12.21
N GLY A 15 3.99 8.91 -10.92
CA GLY A 15 3.46 8.01 -9.89
C GLY A 15 4.53 7.24 -9.13
N SER A 16 5.19 7.89 -8.17
CA SER A 16 5.95 7.20 -7.12
C SER A 16 5.04 7.03 -5.90
N PRO A 17 4.87 5.81 -5.34
CA PRO A 17 4.19 5.59 -4.07
C PRO A 17 4.71 6.51 -2.95
N VAL A 18 6.02 6.81 -2.98
CA VAL A 18 6.66 7.72 -2.02
C VAL A 18 6.20 9.16 -2.22
N ALA A 19 6.03 9.62 -3.46
CA ALA A 19 5.52 10.96 -3.74
C ALA A 19 4.06 11.11 -3.25
N GLY A 20 3.23 10.08 -3.45
CA GLY A 20 1.86 10.03 -2.92
C GLY A 20 1.83 10.06 -1.39
N ALA A 21 2.65 9.24 -0.74
CA ALA A 21 2.77 9.21 0.72
C ALA A 21 3.15 10.59 1.28
N LYS A 22 4.16 11.25 0.69
CA LYS A 22 4.61 12.60 1.10
C LYS A 22 3.59 13.70 0.84
N PHE A 23 2.77 13.55 -0.18
CA PHE A 23 1.64 14.45 -0.39
C PHE A 23 0.60 14.32 0.73
N ILE A 24 0.19 13.09 1.04
CA ILE A 24 -0.85 12.81 2.05
C ILE A 24 -0.37 13.14 3.48
N GLU A 25 0.92 12.94 3.79
CA GLU A 25 1.53 13.26 5.09
C GLU A 25 1.22 14.68 5.57
N LYS A 26 1.19 15.66 4.65
CA LYS A 26 0.87 17.07 4.95
C LYS A 26 -0.50 17.26 5.61
N PHE A 27 -1.42 16.32 5.39
CA PHE A 27 -2.78 16.37 5.93
C PHE A 27 -2.94 15.63 7.26
N ALA A 28 -1.92 14.89 7.72
CA ALA A 28 -1.97 14.12 8.97
C ALA A 28 -1.89 15.01 10.23
N LYS A 29 -1.40 16.25 10.14
CA LYS A 29 -1.46 17.30 11.19
C LYS A 29 -1.06 16.81 12.59
N GLY A 30 0.13 16.23 12.74
CA GLY A 30 0.69 15.80 14.03
C GLY A 30 0.06 14.54 14.64
N ARG A 31 -0.90 13.91 13.95
CA ARG A 31 -1.46 12.62 14.35
C ARG A 31 -0.50 11.48 13.99
N ARG A 32 -0.48 10.43 14.81
CA ARG A 32 0.12 9.14 14.41
C ARG A 32 -0.55 8.67 13.12
N TRP A 33 0.25 8.35 12.11
CA TRP A 33 -0.21 8.02 10.77
C TRP A 33 0.71 7.00 10.12
N ALA A 34 0.12 6.14 9.30
CA ALA A 34 0.82 5.23 8.41
C ALA A 34 0.13 5.24 7.04
N HIS A 35 0.90 5.00 5.99
CA HIS A 35 0.40 4.84 4.63
C HIS A 35 0.77 3.45 4.12
N LEU A 36 -0.25 2.72 3.66
CA LEU A 36 -0.11 1.41 3.04
C LEU A 36 -0.62 1.50 1.60
N ASP A 37 0.29 1.52 0.64
CA ASP A 37 -0.04 1.46 -0.78
C ASP A 37 -0.23 0.00 -1.22
N ILE A 38 -1.44 -0.35 -1.63
CA ILE A 38 -1.83 -1.71 -2.07
C ILE A 38 -2.13 -1.80 -3.56
N ALA A 39 -1.86 -0.74 -4.35
CA ALA A 39 -2.25 -0.71 -5.76
C ALA A 39 -1.66 -1.89 -6.56
N GLY A 40 -0.43 -2.32 -6.23
CA GLY A 40 0.23 -3.46 -6.88
C GLY A 40 -0.26 -4.85 -6.42
N THR A 41 -0.99 -4.94 -5.32
CA THR A 41 -1.41 -6.22 -4.72
C THR A 41 -2.92 -6.40 -4.66
N GLY A 42 -3.71 -5.35 -4.91
CA GLY A 42 -5.18 -5.39 -4.81
C GLY A 42 -5.88 -6.30 -5.83
N TRP A 43 -5.22 -6.63 -6.94
CA TRP A 43 -5.77 -7.46 -8.00
C TRP A 43 -4.78 -8.53 -8.46
N ALA A 44 -5.25 -9.77 -8.62
CA ALA A 44 -4.44 -10.87 -9.12
C ALA A 44 -5.05 -11.49 -10.39
N SER A 45 -4.25 -11.61 -11.44
CA SER A 45 -4.66 -12.29 -12.68
C SER A 45 -4.57 -13.81 -12.59
N ARG A 46 -3.93 -14.34 -11.54
CA ARG A 46 -3.76 -15.77 -11.28
C ARG A 46 -4.20 -16.09 -9.86
N ARG A 47 -4.64 -17.32 -9.66
CA ARG A 47 -4.94 -17.85 -8.32
C ARG A 47 -3.70 -17.76 -7.44
N SER A 48 -3.87 -17.25 -6.24
CA SER A 48 -2.91 -17.32 -5.13
C SER A 48 -3.42 -18.33 -4.09
N SER A 49 -2.62 -18.63 -3.06
CA SER A 49 -3.06 -19.49 -1.94
C SER A 49 -4.33 -18.95 -1.24
N PRO A 50 -4.39 -17.66 -0.84
CA PRO A 50 -5.57 -17.12 -0.16
C PRO A 50 -6.70 -16.67 -1.10
N SER A 51 -6.46 -16.48 -2.40
CA SER A 51 -7.46 -15.86 -3.29
C SER A 51 -7.51 -16.48 -4.69
N GLY A 52 -8.71 -16.53 -5.29
CA GLY A 52 -8.85 -16.76 -6.74
C GLY A 52 -8.34 -15.57 -7.57
N PRO A 53 -8.40 -15.66 -8.91
CA PRO A 53 -8.25 -14.49 -9.77
C PRO A 53 -9.28 -13.41 -9.42
N GLY A 54 -8.88 -12.14 -9.47
CA GLY A 54 -9.71 -11.00 -9.10
C GLY A 54 -9.17 -10.24 -7.89
N ALA A 55 -10.08 -9.65 -7.10
CA ALA A 55 -9.74 -8.92 -5.89
C ALA A 55 -9.07 -9.85 -4.86
N THR A 56 -7.94 -9.43 -4.31
CA THR A 56 -7.10 -10.30 -3.46
C THR A 56 -7.42 -10.22 -1.98
N GLY A 57 -8.06 -9.14 -1.52
CA GLY A 57 -8.24 -8.85 -0.09
C GLY A 57 -6.92 -8.57 0.64
N PHE A 58 -5.86 -8.19 -0.08
CA PHE A 58 -4.56 -7.89 0.52
C PHE A 58 -4.67 -6.80 1.60
N GLY A 59 -4.11 -7.08 2.77
CA GLY A 59 -4.09 -6.15 3.92
C GLY A 59 -5.22 -6.35 4.93
N VAL A 60 -6.29 -7.09 4.62
CA VAL A 60 -7.42 -7.28 5.57
C VAL A 60 -6.97 -7.98 6.85
N ALA A 61 -6.33 -9.15 6.74
CA ALA A 61 -5.83 -9.89 7.90
C ALA A 61 -4.74 -9.14 8.70
N LEU A 62 -4.00 -8.24 8.03
CA LEU A 62 -3.03 -7.37 8.70
C LEU A 62 -3.72 -6.33 9.57
N LEU A 63 -4.74 -5.66 9.04
CA LEU A 63 -5.48 -4.62 9.75
C LEU A 63 -6.33 -5.21 10.87
N ASP A 64 -6.90 -6.39 10.67
CA ASP A 64 -7.63 -7.17 11.67
C ASP A 64 -6.74 -7.48 12.87
N ARG A 65 -5.60 -8.13 12.63
CA ARG A 65 -4.62 -8.42 13.69
C ARG A 65 -4.07 -7.14 14.35
N TRP A 66 -3.87 -6.07 13.59
CA TRP A 66 -3.43 -4.80 14.17
C TRP A 66 -4.50 -4.20 15.08
N ALA A 67 -5.78 -4.30 14.70
CA ALA A 67 -6.91 -3.85 15.52
C ALA A 67 -6.94 -4.61 16.86
N ASP A 68 -6.78 -5.93 16.84
CA ASP A 68 -6.69 -6.73 18.07
C ASP A 68 -5.54 -6.23 18.96
N LEU A 69 -4.33 -6.10 18.41
CA LEU A 69 -3.13 -5.67 19.15
C LEU A 69 -3.26 -4.27 19.78
N VAL A 70 -3.98 -3.34 19.15
CA VAL A 70 -4.16 -1.99 19.71
C VAL A 70 -5.32 -1.90 20.70
N THR A 71 -6.20 -2.91 20.75
CA THR A 71 -7.29 -2.98 21.75
C THR A 71 -6.92 -3.75 23.00
N GLU A 72 -5.94 -4.65 22.91
CA GLU A 72 -5.38 -5.39 24.05
C GLU A 72 -4.28 -4.63 24.83
N ALA A 73 -3.89 -3.43 24.36
CA ALA A 73 -2.81 -2.58 24.91
C ALA A 73 -3.36 -1.33 25.61
#